data_AF-A0A7G9YHQ2-F1
#
_entry.id   AF-A0A7G9YHQ2-F1
#
_cell.length_a   1.000
_cell.length_b   1.000
_cell.length_c   1.000
_cell.angle_alpha   90.00
_cell.angle_beta   90.00
_cell.angle_gamma   90.00
#
_symmetry.space_group_name_H-M   'P 1'
#
loop_
_entity.id
_entity.type
_entity.pdbx_description
1 polymer ?
#
loop_
_entity_poly.entity_id
_entity_poly.type
_entity_poly.pdbx_seq_one_letter_code
_entity_poly.pdbx_strand_id
1 'polypeptide(L)'
;MNCGRRFLKNQGEINVEAAAPLTLGTTAENLAAAIAGENYETTTMYPEFADVAESEGLDEIADRLRSIAIAESHHEERYRKLLSIVKSGTAFKKEKTVTRVCRKCGYMHEGKEPPVKCPACDHPREYFEIKCEEY
;
A
#
# COMPACT_ATOMS: atom_id res chain seq x y z
N MET A 1 15.92 3.26 -37.30
CA MET A 1 15.37 3.05 -35.94
C MET A 1 16.53 2.76 -35.01
N ASN A 2 17.15 3.81 -34.47
CA ASN A 2 18.27 3.67 -33.53
C ASN A 2 17.71 3.74 -32.11
N CYS A 3 17.28 2.60 -31.57
CA CYS A 3 17.08 2.42 -30.13
C CYS A 3 18.48 2.27 -29.47
N GLY A 4 19.25 3.35 -29.55
CA GLY A 4 20.58 3.46 -28.99
C GLY A 4 20.46 3.80 -27.52
N ARG A 5 20.55 2.77 -26.68
CA ARG A 5 20.89 2.81 -25.26
C ARG A 5 21.92 3.91 -24.96
N ARG A 6 21.47 5.13 -24.68
CA ARG A 6 22.31 6.25 -24.25
C ARG A 6 22.43 6.18 -22.72
N PHE A 7 22.93 5.05 -22.23
CA PHE A 7 23.16 4.85 -20.81
C PHE A 7 24.22 5.85 -20.35
N LEU A 8 23.85 6.67 -19.37
CA LEU A 8 24.68 7.39 -18.40
C LEU A 8 26.18 7.43 -18.77
N LYS A 9 26.59 8.50 -19.45
CA LYS A 9 27.99 8.72 -19.84
C LYS A 9 28.94 9.03 -18.66
N ASN A 10 28.45 9.02 -17.42
CA ASN A 10 29.28 9.26 -16.24
C ASN A 10 29.12 8.12 -15.24
N GLN A 11 30.19 7.33 -15.08
CA GLN A 11 30.39 6.42 -13.95
C GLN A 11 30.89 7.21 -12.74
N GLY A 12 30.08 8.14 -12.24
CA GLY A 12 30.38 8.95 -11.05
C GLY A 12 29.55 8.53 -9.83
N GLU A 13 29.81 9.16 -8.69
CA GLU A 13 29.00 9.04 -7.47
C GLU A 13 27.81 10.00 -7.52
N ILE A 14 26.63 9.56 -7.07
CA ILE A 14 25.43 10.39 -6.90
C ILE A 14 25.06 10.36 -5.42
N ASN A 15 24.97 11.55 -4.81
CA ASN A 15 24.47 11.71 -3.46
C ASN A 15 22.97 12.00 -3.51
N VAL A 16 22.17 11.16 -2.86
CA VAL A 16 20.71 11.30 -2.78
C VAL A 16 20.34 11.57 -1.33
N GLU A 17 19.88 12.79 -1.05
CA GLU A 17 19.37 13.17 0.26
C GLU A 17 17.85 13.04 0.26
N ALA A 18 17.31 12.28 1.21
CA ALA A 18 15.87 12.09 1.38
C ALA A 18 15.50 12.04 2.86
N ALA A 19 14.40 12.71 3.22
CA ALA A 19 13.83 12.63 4.56
C ALA A 19 12.88 11.41 4.63
N ALA A 20 13.00 10.62 5.70
CA ALA A 20 12.09 9.51 5.99
C ALA A 20 11.39 9.73 7.33
N PRO A 21 10.08 9.47 7.43
CA PRO A 21 9.37 9.58 8.70
C PRO A 21 9.85 8.51 9.70
N LEU A 22 10.04 8.90 10.95
CA LEU A 22 10.40 7.99 12.07
C LEU A 22 9.18 7.54 12.89
N THR A 23 7.97 7.74 12.36
CA THR A 23 6.74 7.45 13.10
C THR A 23 6.67 5.97 13.48
N LEU A 24 6.59 5.72 14.78
CA LEU A 24 6.34 4.42 15.36
C LEU A 24 5.35 4.59 16.52
N GLY A 25 4.07 4.40 16.22
CA GLY A 25 2.98 4.57 17.17
C GLY A 25 1.93 3.48 17.07
N THR A 26 0.71 3.83 17.46
CA THR A 26 -0.48 3.00 17.26
C THR A 26 -0.70 2.72 15.76
N THR A 27 -1.46 1.66 15.44
CA THR A 27 -1.84 1.38 14.04
C THR A 27 -2.50 2.57 13.35
N ALA A 28 -3.29 3.37 14.08
CA ALA A 28 -3.93 4.56 13.54
C ALA A 28 -2.92 5.67 13.20
N GLU A 29 -1.92 5.90 14.05
CA GLU A 29 -0.86 6.89 13.82
C GLU A 29 0.04 6.46 12.65
N ASN A 30 0.39 5.18 12.59
CA ASN A 30 1.21 4.64 11.50
C ASN A 30 0.46 4.73 10.15
N LEU A 31 -0.84 4.42 10.12
CA LEU A 31 -1.67 4.61 8.93
C LEU A 31 -1.77 6.09 8.52
N ALA A 32 -1.88 7.01 9.47
CA ALA A 32 -1.91 8.44 9.17
C ALA A 32 -0.58 8.95 8.58
N ALA A 33 0.56 8.47 9.11
CA ALA A 33 1.87 8.78 8.56
C ALA A 33 2.05 8.18 7.15
N ALA A 34 1.63 6.93 6.92
CA ALA A 34 1.65 6.31 5.60
C ALA A 34 0.79 7.09 4.60
N ILE A 35 -0.44 7.48 4.95
CA ILE A 35 -1.32 8.32 4.10
C ILE A 35 -0.61 9.62 3.68
N ALA A 36 0.10 10.27 4.61
CA ALA A 36 0.83 11.50 4.29
C ALA A 36 2.00 11.26 3.31
N GLY A 37 2.72 10.14 3.49
CA GLY A 37 3.78 9.71 2.57
C GLY A 37 3.25 9.42 1.17
N GLU A 38 2.27 8.51 1.06
CA GLU A 38 1.65 8.12 -0.22
C GLU A 38 1.06 9.32 -0.97
N ASN A 39 0.49 10.28 -0.22
CA ASN A 39 -0.02 11.52 -0.81
C ASN A 39 1.10 12.37 -1.41
N TYR A 40 2.18 12.60 -0.66
CA TYR A 40 3.35 13.34 -1.15
C TYR A 40 3.97 12.66 -2.37
N GLU A 41 4.08 11.34 -2.35
CA GLU A 41 4.60 10.55 -3.47
C GLU A 41 3.75 10.69 -4.73
N THR A 42 2.42 10.61 -4.56
CA THR A 42 1.43 10.68 -5.64
C THR A 42 1.31 12.09 -6.24
N THR A 43 1.27 13.13 -5.40
CA THR A 43 0.93 14.50 -5.85
C THR A 43 2.13 15.37 -6.14
N THR A 44 3.32 15.00 -5.65
CA THR A 44 4.51 15.85 -5.69
C THR A 44 5.73 15.08 -6.18
N MET A 45 6.23 14.11 -5.41
CA MET A 45 7.54 13.51 -5.68
C MET A 45 7.61 12.78 -7.03
N TYR A 46 6.73 11.81 -7.29
CA TYR A 46 6.78 11.06 -8.54
C TYR A 46 6.40 11.89 -9.78
N PRO A 47 5.40 12.79 -9.73
CA PRO A 47 5.16 13.74 -10.82
C PRO A 47 6.40 14.59 -11.15
N GLU A 48 7.04 15.19 -10.13
CA GLU A 48 8.24 16.02 -10.34
C GLU A 48 9.41 15.21 -10.90
N PHE A 49 9.65 14.00 -10.39
CA PHE A 49 10.69 13.12 -10.92
C PHE A 49 10.40 12.71 -12.37
N ALA A 50 9.14 12.45 -12.72
CA ALA A 50 8.75 12.13 -14.08
C ALA A 50 8.98 13.32 -15.03
N ASP A 51 8.61 14.54 -14.61
CA ASP A 51 8.81 15.76 -15.39
C ASP A 51 10.31 16.01 -15.64
N VAL A 52 11.17 15.78 -14.63
CA VAL A 52 12.63 15.86 -14.79
C VAL A 52 13.13 14.81 -15.79
N ALA A 53 12.73 13.55 -15.63
CA ALA A 53 13.12 12.46 -16.53
C ALA A 53 12.71 12.75 -17.99
N GLU A 54 11.50 13.25 -18.21
CA GLU A 54 11.01 13.67 -19.53
C GLU A 54 11.86 14.82 -20.11
N SER A 55 12.21 15.82 -19.29
CA SER A 55 13.07 16.92 -19.72
C SER A 55 14.49 16.50 -20.10
N GLU A 56 14.98 15.39 -19.53
CA GLU A 56 16.28 14.78 -19.84
C GLU A 56 16.21 13.78 -21.02
N GLY A 57 15.03 13.58 -21.61
CA GLY A 57 14.79 12.65 -22.72
C GLY A 57 14.78 11.18 -22.30
N LEU A 58 14.38 10.91 -21.05
CA LEU A 58 14.25 9.58 -20.45
C LEU A 58 12.78 9.14 -20.38
N ASP A 59 12.08 9.17 -21.51
CA ASP A 59 10.62 8.97 -21.60
C ASP A 59 10.13 7.68 -20.93
N GLU A 60 10.84 6.55 -21.11
CA GLU A 60 10.48 5.27 -20.46
C GLU A 60 10.54 5.34 -18.92
N ILE A 61 11.44 6.15 -18.38
CA ILE A 61 11.57 6.37 -16.92
C ILE A 61 10.45 7.30 -16.45
N ALA A 62 10.15 8.36 -17.20
CA ALA A 62 9.03 9.25 -16.90
C ALA A 62 7.70 8.47 -16.83
N ASP A 63 7.41 7.66 -17.85
CA ASP A 63 6.21 6.80 -17.89
C ASP A 63 6.14 5.83 -16.70
N ARG A 64 7.29 5.25 -16.34
CA ARG A 64 7.38 4.36 -15.18
C ARG A 64 7.07 5.10 -13.89
N LEU A 65 7.65 6.28 -13.68
CA LEU A 65 7.43 7.10 -12.47
C LEU A 65 5.97 7.55 -12.36
N ARG A 66 5.35 7.98 -13.47
CA ARG A 66 3.90 8.28 -13.49
C ARG A 66 3.05 7.04 -13.19
N SER A 67 3.45 5.86 -13.66
CA SER A 67 2.77 4.60 -13.34
C SER A 67 2.90 4.22 -11.86
N ILE A 68 4.04 4.51 -11.23
CA ILE A 68 4.23 4.31 -9.79
C ILE A 68 3.29 5.23 -9.00
N ALA A 69 3.17 6.51 -9.37
CA ALA A 69 2.23 7.44 -8.74
C ALA A 69 0.77 6.95 -8.74
N ILE A 70 0.36 6.18 -9.76
CA ILE A 70 -0.97 5.55 -9.80
C ILE A 70 -1.10 4.46 -8.71
N ALA A 71 -0.06 3.65 -8.50
CA ALA A 71 -0.06 2.64 -7.44
C ALA A 71 -0.13 3.28 -6.04
N GLU A 72 0.64 4.35 -5.83
CA GLU A 72 0.66 5.08 -4.55
C GLU A 72 -0.69 5.75 -4.26
N SER A 73 -1.39 6.24 -5.29
CA SER A 73 -2.75 6.76 -5.12
C SER A 73 -3.74 5.70 -4.60
N HIS A 74 -3.58 4.46 -5.06
CA HIS A 74 -4.37 3.33 -4.58
C HIS A 74 -3.95 2.91 -3.15
N HIS A 75 -2.67 2.99 -2.81
CA HIS A 75 -2.21 2.79 -1.44
C HIS A 75 -2.82 3.81 -0.48
N GLU A 76 -2.80 5.10 -0.84
CA GLU A 76 -3.41 6.18 -0.06
C GLU A 76 -4.90 5.90 0.19
N GLU A 77 -5.65 5.58 -0.88
CA GLU A 77 -7.08 5.25 -0.78
C GLU A 77 -7.33 4.08 0.17
N ARG A 78 -6.55 3.00 0.03
CA ARG A 78 -6.65 1.81 0.88
C ARG A 78 -6.34 2.15 2.34
N TYR A 79 -5.29 2.92 2.62
CA TYR A 79 -4.94 3.30 3.99
C TYR A 79 -5.98 4.22 4.63
N ARG A 80 -6.60 5.14 3.87
CA ARG A 80 -7.72 5.96 4.38
C ARG A 80 -8.90 5.09 4.81
N LYS A 81 -9.26 4.09 4.00
CA LYS A 81 -10.31 3.11 4.35
C LYS A 81 -9.95 2.33 5.61
N LEU A 82 -8.71 1.83 5.71
CA LEU A 82 -8.22 1.10 6.88
C LEU A 82 -8.20 1.97 8.14
N LEU A 83 -7.77 3.24 8.04
CA LEU A 83 -7.76 4.17 9.17
C LEU A 83 -9.16 4.40 9.72
N SER A 84 -10.16 4.55 8.85
CA SER A 84 -11.57 4.67 9.24
C SER A 84 -12.06 3.41 9.98
N ILE A 85 -11.70 2.22 9.50
CA ILE A 85 -12.03 0.94 10.14
C ILE A 85 -11.38 0.81 11.52
N VAL A 86 -10.09 1.17 11.64
CA VAL A 86 -9.35 1.13 12.91
C VAL A 86 -9.96 2.11 13.91
N LYS A 87 -10.21 3.35 13.51
CA LYS A 87 -10.82 4.39 14.39
C LYS A 87 -12.23 4.05 14.84
N SER A 88 -13.02 3.37 14.00
CA SER A 88 -14.38 2.93 14.35
C SER A 88 -14.43 1.64 15.18
N GLY A 89 -13.30 0.94 15.37
CA GLY A 89 -13.26 -0.34 16.09
C GLY A 89 -13.99 -1.48 15.36
N THR A 90 -14.24 -1.34 14.05
CA THR A 90 -15.04 -2.30 13.26
C THR A 90 -14.18 -3.28 12.45
N ALA A 91 -12.86 -3.35 12.70
CA ALA A 91 -11.94 -4.23 11.97
C ALA A 91 -12.41 -5.68 11.86
N PHE A 92 -13.02 -6.20 12.93
CA PHE A 92 -13.51 -7.58 12.98
C PHE A 92 -15.04 -7.68 12.98
N LYS A 93 -15.77 -6.58 12.91
CA LYS A 93 -17.25 -6.55 12.99
C LYS A 93 -17.87 -5.99 11.72
N LYS A 94 -18.92 -6.65 11.23
CA LYS A 94 -19.70 -6.22 10.06
C LYS A 94 -21.18 -6.17 10.38
N GLU A 95 -21.90 -5.27 9.72
CA GLU A 95 -23.35 -5.14 9.86
C GLU A 95 -24.10 -6.35 9.30
N LYS A 96 -23.63 -6.85 8.14
CA LYS A 96 -24.13 -8.04 7.47
C LYS A 96 -23.20 -9.22 7.73
N THR A 97 -23.77 -10.42 7.67
CA THR A 97 -23.00 -11.67 7.68
C THR A 97 -22.08 -11.70 6.46
N VAL A 98 -20.82 -12.04 6.69
CA VAL A 98 -19.82 -12.24 5.65
C VAL A 98 -19.02 -13.50 5.93
N THR A 99 -18.49 -14.12 4.88
CA THR A 99 -17.55 -15.24 5.00
C THR A 99 -16.14 -14.70 5.21
N ARG A 100 -15.47 -15.22 6.22
CA ARG A 100 -14.06 -14.93 6.52
C ARG A 100 -13.21 -16.19 6.42
N VAL A 101 -11.97 -16.02 6.01
CA VAL A 101 -10.98 -17.10 5.91
C VAL A 101 -9.86 -16.84 6.90
N CYS A 102 -9.47 -17.86 7.65
CA CYS A 102 -8.29 -17.83 8.49
C CYS A 102 -7.03 -17.86 7.62
N ARG A 103 -6.24 -16.80 7.65
CA ARG A 103 -4.97 -16.66 6.89
C ARG A 103 -3.88 -17.66 7.29
N LYS A 104 -4.08 -18.40 8.39
CA LYS A 104 -3.12 -19.40 8.88
C LYS A 104 -3.36 -20.80 8.34
N CYS A 105 -4.61 -21.22 8.23
CA CYS A 105 -4.96 -22.60 7.90
C CYS A 105 -6.08 -22.76 6.87
N GLY A 106 -6.70 -21.67 6.41
CA GLY A 106 -7.80 -21.71 5.45
C GLY A 106 -9.19 -22.01 6.02
N TYR A 107 -9.33 -22.21 7.34
CA TYR A 107 -10.66 -22.40 7.95
C TYR A 107 -11.60 -21.23 7.63
N MET A 108 -12.79 -21.54 7.14
CA MET A 108 -13.81 -20.54 6.83
C MET A 108 -14.83 -20.41 7.96
N HIS A 109 -15.22 -19.16 8.23
CA HIS A 109 -16.26 -18.83 9.19
C HIS A 109 -17.27 -17.86 8.57
N GLU A 110 -18.56 -18.18 8.67
CA GLU A 110 -19.64 -17.29 8.27
C GLU A 110 -20.26 -16.63 9.51
N GLY A 111 -20.24 -15.29 9.55
CA GLY A 111 -20.75 -14.55 10.69
C GLY A 111 -20.53 -13.04 10.59
N LYS A 112 -21.11 -12.29 11.54
CA LYS A 112 -20.85 -10.84 11.66
C LYS A 112 -19.47 -10.54 12.25
N GLU A 113 -18.94 -11.45 13.07
CA GLU A 113 -17.62 -11.40 13.71
C GLU A 113 -16.93 -12.77 13.58
N PRO A 114 -15.60 -12.85 13.47
CA PRO A 114 -14.85 -14.11 13.53
C PRO A 114 -14.83 -14.66 14.97
N PRO A 115 -14.59 -15.97 15.16
CA PRO A 115 -14.40 -16.54 16.49
C PRO A 115 -13.14 -15.98 17.15
N VAL A 116 -13.14 -15.86 18.48
CA VAL A 116 -11.99 -15.35 19.27
C VAL A 116 -10.71 -16.15 18.99
N LYS A 117 -10.86 -17.46 18.78
CA LYS A 117 -9.81 -18.37 18.31
C LYS A 117 -10.32 -19.17 17.12
N CYS A 118 -9.46 -19.42 16.15
CA CYS A 118 -9.76 -20.30 15.04
C CYS A 118 -9.98 -21.74 15.56
N PRO A 119 -11.14 -22.37 15.30
CA PRO A 119 -11.43 -23.72 15.80
C PRO A 119 -10.59 -24.82 15.13
N ALA A 120 -9.87 -24.49 14.06
CA ALA A 120 -9.02 -25.44 13.34
C ALA A 120 -7.54 -25.38 13.75
N CYS A 121 -7.01 -24.20 14.11
CA CYS A 121 -5.56 -24.02 14.35
C CYS A 121 -5.24 -23.18 15.59
N ASP A 122 -6.23 -22.87 16.42
CA ASP A 122 -6.15 -22.11 17.67
C ASP A 122 -5.57 -20.69 17.59
N HIS A 123 -5.25 -20.21 16.39
CA HIS A 123 -4.74 -18.86 16.21
C HIS A 123 -5.81 -17.79 16.51
N PRO A 124 -5.40 -16.61 17.02
CA PRO A 124 -6.31 -15.51 17.35
C PRO A 124 -7.17 -15.03 16.17
N ARG A 125 -8.29 -14.36 16.51
CA ARG A 125 -9.22 -13.76 15.53
C ARG A 125 -8.56 -12.82 14.53
N GLU A 126 -7.42 -12.22 14.90
CA GLU A 126 -6.65 -11.28 14.09
C GLU A 126 -6.10 -11.89 12.79
N TYR A 127 -6.12 -13.22 12.67
CA TYR A 127 -5.77 -13.93 11.45
C TYR A 127 -6.93 -14.12 10.47
N PHE A 128 -8.16 -13.71 10.80
CA PHE A 128 -9.28 -13.79 9.87
C PHE A 128 -9.33 -12.55 8.96
N GLU A 129 -9.52 -12.80 7.67
CA GLU A 129 -9.83 -11.77 6.66
C GLU A 129 -11.12 -12.10 5.92
N ILE A 130 -11.72 -11.10 5.25
CA ILE A 130 -12.90 -11.33 4.42
C ILE A 130 -12.50 -12.18 3.22
N LYS A 131 -13.31 -13.19 2.88
CA LYS A 131 -13.10 -13.99 1.67
C LYS A 131 -13.25 -13.10 0.43
N CYS A 132 -12.18 -12.98 -0.35
CA CYS A 132 -12.13 -12.23 -1.61
C CYS A 132 -11.70 -13.17 -2.74
N GLU A 133 -12.56 -14.12 -3.11
CA GLU A 133 -12.28 -15.10 -4.17
C GLU A 133 -13.42 -15.08 -5.19
N GLU A 134 -13.11 -14.58 -6.38
CA GLU A 134 -13.96 -14.58 -7.58
C GLU A 134 -13.11 -15.13 -8.73
N TYR A 135 -13.09 -16.46 -8.89
CA TYR A 135 -12.34 -17.17 -9.92
C TYR A 135 -13.25 -18.04 -10.77
#